data_AF-A0A1I6VUB4-F1
#
_entry.id   AF-A0A1I6VUB4-F1
#
_cell.length_a   1.000
_cell.length_b   1.000
_cell.length_c   1.000
_cell.angle_alpha   90.00
_cell.angle_beta   90.00
_cell.angle_gamma   90.00
#
_symmetry.space_group_name_H-M   'P 1'
#
loop_
_entity.id
_entity.type
_entity.pdbx_description
1 polymer ?
#
loop_
_entity_poly.entity_id
_entity_poly.type
_entity_poly.pdbx_seq_one_letter_code
_entity_poly.pdbx_strand_id
1 'polypeptide(L)'
;MAFRHINELPLGDKIFRVELASDDDITVTLTLTGWRETAPRVPLATGSLTMPLADVPTLRIALNRGLRALALAADVAEPIPDRDILRELFPGHGAPWIPQHEEDLTQRFHAGETIARIAARFGRTPDSVRTKLRELGHDPRRPGHCPPDGCLSWSRYASPSLVGATPQPATGGDA
;
A
#
# COMPACT_ATOMS: atom_id res chain seq x y z
N MET A 1 -20.73 3.78 -2.45
CA MET A 1 -19.71 4.85 -2.49
C MET A 1 -18.74 4.48 -3.60
N ALA A 2 -18.27 5.46 -4.37
CA ALA A 2 -17.24 5.20 -5.36
C ALA A 2 -15.86 5.29 -4.69
N PHE A 3 -14.97 4.36 -5.01
CA PHE A 3 -13.58 4.43 -4.60
C PHE A 3 -12.63 4.04 -5.72
N ARG A 4 -11.43 4.61 -5.66
CA ARG A 4 -10.29 4.19 -6.47
C ARG A 4 -9.04 4.17 -5.60
N HIS A 5 -8.31 3.07 -5.67
CA HIS A 5 -7.07 2.84 -4.96
C HIS A 5 -5.98 2.42 -5.95
N ILE A 6 -4.82 3.06 -5.91
CA ILE A 6 -3.66 2.73 -6.75
C ILE A 6 -2.46 2.48 -5.83
N ASN A 7 -1.70 1.43 -6.10
CA ASN A 7 -0.46 1.07 -5.42
C ASN A 7 0.61 0.76 -6.46
N GLU A 8 1.73 1.48 -6.41
CA GLU A 8 2.89 1.23 -7.26
C GLU A 8 4.02 0.58 -6.47
N LEU A 9 4.56 -0.49 -7.04
CA LEU A 9 5.59 -1.33 -6.47
C LEU A 9 6.82 -1.29 -7.39
N PRO A 10 7.80 -0.42 -7.11
CA PRO A 10 9.09 -0.46 -7.79
C PRO A 10 9.89 -1.69 -7.35
N LEU A 11 10.36 -2.47 -8.32
CA LEU A 11 11.11 -3.72 -8.16
C LEU A 11 12.31 -3.72 -9.13
N GLY A 12 13.41 -3.10 -8.71
CA GLY A 12 14.56 -2.88 -9.60
C GLY A 12 14.21 -1.89 -10.71
N ASP A 13 14.41 -2.28 -11.98
CA ASP A 13 14.10 -1.45 -13.15
C ASP A 13 12.63 -1.53 -13.61
N LYS A 14 11.79 -2.28 -12.87
CA LYS A 14 10.38 -2.53 -13.20
C LYS A 14 9.49 -1.87 -12.16
N ILE A 15 8.35 -1.37 -12.61
CA ILE A 15 7.29 -0.84 -11.75
C ILE A 15 6.02 -1.65 -12.03
N PHE A 16 5.37 -2.11 -10.97
CA PHE A 16 4.04 -2.72 -11.04
C PHE A 16 3.02 -1.84 -10.34
N ARG A 17 1.98 -1.42 -11.05
CA ARG A 17 0.81 -0.73 -10.52
C ARG A 17 -0.34 -1.70 -10.33
N VAL A 18 -0.88 -1.71 -9.12
CA VAL A 18 -2.14 -2.36 -8.77
C VAL A 18 -3.18 -1.27 -8.53
N GLU A 19 -4.26 -1.31 -9.28
CA GLU A 19 -5.41 -0.43 -9.14
C GLU A 19 -6.63 -1.25 -8.68
N LEU A 20 -7.39 -0.73 -7.73
CA LEU A 20 -8.67 -1.26 -7.27
C LEU A 20 -9.71 -0.15 -7.38
N ALA A 21 -10.79 -0.37 -8.11
CA ALA A 21 -11.84 0.63 -8.29
C ALA A 21 -13.22 0.03 -8.05
N SER A 22 -14.15 0.81 -7.50
CA SER A 22 -15.57 0.50 -7.39
C SER A 22 -16.34 1.78 -7.66
N ASP A 23 -17.39 1.68 -8.47
CA ASP A 23 -18.27 2.83 -8.74
C ASP A 23 -19.58 2.73 -7.93
N ASP A 24 -19.93 1.53 -7.45
CA ASP A 24 -21.24 1.21 -6.91
C ASP A 24 -21.22 0.56 -5.51
N ASP A 25 -20.05 0.35 -4.90
CA ASP A 25 -19.87 -0.39 -3.63
C ASP A 25 -20.38 -1.85 -3.63
N ILE A 26 -20.72 -2.39 -4.80
CA ILE A 26 -21.16 -3.78 -4.98
C ILE A 26 -20.11 -4.56 -5.73
N THR A 27 -19.48 -3.92 -6.71
CA THR A 27 -18.46 -4.50 -7.57
C THR A 27 -17.11 -3.84 -7.34
N VAL A 28 -16.04 -4.62 -7.48
CA VAL A 28 -14.66 -4.11 -7.44
C VAL A 28 -13.92 -4.62 -8.67
N THR A 29 -13.14 -3.73 -9.27
CA THR A 29 -12.25 -3.99 -10.39
C THR A 29 -10.81 -3.87 -9.93
N LEU A 30 -10.07 -4.98 -9.98
CA LEU A 30 -8.63 -5.05 -9.77
C LEU A 30 -7.93 -4.97 -11.13
N THR A 31 -7.03 -4.01 -11.33
CA THR A 31 -6.18 -3.89 -12.52
C THR A 31 -4.72 -3.94 -12.12
N LEU A 32 -3.93 -4.85 -12.70
CA LEU A 32 -2.48 -4.94 -12.52
C LEU A 32 -1.81 -4.52 -13.82
N THR A 33 -0.86 -3.60 -13.77
CA THR A 33 -0.05 -3.19 -14.93
C THR A 33 1.41 -3.09 -14.53
N GLY A 34 2.31 -3.70 -15.29
CA GLY A 34 3.76 -3.60 -15.10
C GLY A 34 4.45 -2.91 -16.27
N TRP A 35 5.50 -2.13 -16.02
CA TRP A 35 6.34 -1.50 -17.05
C TRP A 35 7.80 -1.38 -16.57
N ARG A 36 8.72 -1.03 -17.47
CA ARG A 36 10.10 -0.66 -17.11
C ARG A 36 10.22 0.85 -16.94
N GLU A 37 11.04 1.31 -16.01
CA GLU A 37 11.27 2.75 -15.79
C GLU A 37 11.77 3.47 -17.05
N THR A 38 12.62 2.79 -17.84
CA THR A 38 13.17 3.32 -19.09
C THR A 38 12.16 3.36 -20.24
N ALA A 39 11.02 2.65 -20.11
CA ALA A 39 10.01 2.54 -21.15
C ALA A 39 8.58 2.48 -20.55
N PRO A 40 8.12 3.54 -19.87
CA PRO A 40 6.88 3.53 -19.10
C PRO A 40 5.61 3.41 -19.96
N ARG A 41 5.72 3.64 -21.27
CA ARG A 41 4.60 3.53 -22.23
C ARG A 41 4.42 2.13 -22.82
N VAL A 42 5.36 1.21 -22.55
CA VAL A 42 5.31 -0.16 -23.07
C VAL A 42 5.04 -1.11 -21.90
N PRO A 43 3.80 -1.60 -21.73
CA PRO A 43 3.48 -2.49 -20.63
C PRO A 43 4.19 -3.83 -20.81
N LEU A 44 4.85 -4.29 -19.74
CA LEU A 44 5.40 -5.65 -19.62
C LEU A 44 4.30 -6.68 -19.41
N ALA A 45 3.29 -6.32 -18.61
CA ALA A 45 2.16 -7.17 -18.29
C ALA A 45 0.97 -6.27 -17.93
N THR A 46 -0.24 -6.68 -18.30
CA THR A 46 -1.47 -6.04 -17.86
C THR A 46 -2.58 -7.07 -17.69
N GLY A 47 -3.48 -6.83 -16.74
CA GLY A 47 -4.66 -7.66 -16.53
C GLY A 47 -5.68 -6.93 -15.67
N SER A 48 -6.96 -7.25 -15.86
CA SER A 48 -8.05 -6.70 -15.06
C SER A 48 -9.04 -7.80 -14.68
N LEU A 49 -9.64 -7.68 -13.51
CA LEU A 49 -10.60 -8.62 -12.97
C LEU A 49 -11.69 -7.85 -12.22
N THR A 50 -12.94 -8.09 -12.59
CA THR A 50 -14.11 -7.48 -11.97
C THR A 50 -14.91 -8.54 -11.24
N MET A 51 -15.36 -8.25 -10.02
CA MET A 51 -16.15 -9.18 -9.21
C MET A 51 -16.99 -8.48 -8.14
N PRO A 52 -17.94 -9.20 -7.51
CA PRO A 52 -18.61 -8.71 -6.31
C PRO A 52 -17.64 -8.51 -5.14
N LEU A 53 -17.82 -7.44 -4.36
CA LEU A 53 -17.04 -7.16 -3.14
C LEU A 53 -17.11 -8.30 -2.11
N ALA A 54 -18.24 -9.01 -2.07
CA ALA A 54 -18.44 -10.18 -1.21
C ALA A 54 -17.45 -11.33 -1.49
N ASP A 55 -16.92 -11.42 -2.71
CA ASP A 55 -16.06 -12.52 -3.15
C ASP A 55 -14.56 -12.23 -2.99
N VAL A 56 -14.19 -11.02 -2.58
CA VAL A 56 -12.79 -10.61 -2.38
C VAL A 56 -12.01 -11.55 -1.43
N PRO A 57 -12.57 -12.05 -0.31
CA PRO A 57 -11.86 -13.00 0.54
C PRO A 57 -11.51 -14.32 -0.18
N THR A 58 -12.40 -14.80 -1.05
CA THR A 58 -12.20 -16.01 -1.87
C THR A 58 -11.15 -15.78 -2.94
N LEU A 59 -11.21 -14.62 -3.62
CA LEU A 59 -10.19 -14.22 -4.58
C LEU A 59 -8.80 -14.24 -3.96
N ARG A 60 -8.63 -13.68 -2.75
CA ARG A 60 -7.34 -13.66 -2.07
C ARG A 60 -6.74 -15.05 -1.94
N ILE A 61 -7.55 -16.04 -1.58
CA ILE A 61 -7.11 -17.43 -1.43
C ILE A 61 -6.70 -18.02 -2.79
N ALA A 62 -7.51 -17.78 -3.83
CA ALA A 62 -7.25 -18.28 -5.18
C ALA A 62 -5.97 -17.66 -5.77
N LEU A 63 -5.81 -16.33 -5.68
CA LEU A 63 -4.62 -15.61 -6.14
C LEU A 63 -3.37 -16.09 -5.41
N ASN A 64 -3.39 -16.21 -4.07
CA ASN A 64 -2.23 -16.70 -3.34
C ASN A 64 -1.81 -18.12 -3.77
N ARG A 65 -2.78 -19.01 -4.00
CA ARG A 65 -2.48 -20.35 -4.52
C ARG A 65 -1.94 -20.32 -5.95
N GLY A 66 -2.54 -19.51 -6.82
CA GLY A 66 -2.09 -19.36 -8.20
C GLY A 66 -0.67 -18.79 -8.30
N LEU A 67 -0.39 -17.73 -7.53
CA LEU A 67 0.94 -17.12 -7.45
C LEU A 67 1.99 -18.11 -6.93
N ARG A 68 1.65 -18.91 -5.91
CA ARG A 68 2.53 -19.98 -5.42
C ARG A 68 2.80 -21.04 -6.50
N ALA A 69 1.78 -21.45 -7.25
CA ALA A 69 1.94 -22.41 -8.35
C ALA A 69 2.81 -21.84 -9.48
N LEU A 70 2.63 -20.55 -9.82
CA LEU A 70 3.47 -19.84 -10.79
C LEU A 70 4.92 -19.78 -10.34
N ALA A 71 5.16 -19.48 -9.06
CA ALA A 71 6.51 -19.45 -8.49
C ALA A 71 7.22 -20.81 -8.64
N LEU A 72 6.54 -21.90 -8.27
CA LEU A 72 7.03 -23.27 -8.47
C LEU A 72 7.31 -23.60 -9.95
N ALA A 73 6.40 -23.23 -10.85
CA ALA A 73 6.54 -23.52 -12.28
C ALA A 73 7.67 -22.72 -12.96
N ALA A 74 7.93 -21.51 -12.48
CA ALA A 74 9.00 -20.65 -12.98
C ALA A 74 10.36 -20.96 -12.35
N ASP A 75 10.46 -22.02 -11.51
CA ASP A 75 11.60 -22.31 -10.65
C ASP A 75 12.06 -21.10 -9.81
N VAL A 76 11.10 -20.20 -9.55
CA VAL A 76 11.23 -19.14 -8.58
C VAL A 76 10.87 -19.81 -7.26
N ALA A 77 11.82 -20.54 -6.67
CA ALA A 77 11.74 -20.90 -5.27
C ALA A 77 11.42 -19.59 -4.53
N GLU A 78 10.26 -19.49 -3.87
CA GLU A 78 9.90 -18.28 -3.12
C GLU A 78 11.14 -17.84 -2.34
N PRO A 79 11.76 -16.69 -2.66
CA PRO A 79 12.54 -16.04 -1.65
C PRO A 79 11.47 -15.54 -0.70
N ILE A 80 11.25 -16.27 0.40
CA ILE A 80 11.31 -15.54 1.67
C ILE A 80 12.62 -14.77 1.52
N PRO A 81 12.59 -13.45 1.27
CA PRO A 81 13.78 -12.75 0.82
C PRO A 81 14.89 -13.13 1.79
N ASP A 82 15.93 -13.75 1.25
CA ASP A 82 16.99 -14.34 2.06
C ASP A 82 17.45 -13.26 3.03
N ARG A 83 17.89 -13.64 4.24
CA ARG A 83 18.23 -12.66 5.28
C ARG A 83 19.23 -11.62 4.76
N ASP A 84 20.06 -12.00 3.79
CA ASP A 84 20.99 -11.13 3.08
C ASP A 84 20.30 -10.21 2.06
N ILE A 85 19.34 -10.69 1.27
CA ILE A 85 18.49 -9.85 0.40
C ILE A 85 17.65 -8.87 1.22
N LEU A 86 17.12 -9.29 2.38
CA LEU A 86 16.42 -8.40 3.31
C LEU A 86 17.35 -7.37 3.92
N ARG A 87 18.62 -7.71 4.18
CA ARG A 87 19.63 -6.74 4.64
C ARG A 87 20.03 -5.76 3.54
N GLU A 88 20.04 -6.18 2.29
CA GLU A 88 20.28 -5.30 1.14
C GLU A 88 19.11 -4.35 0.90
N LEU A 89 17.88 -4.85 0.91
CA LEU A 89 16.66 -4.05 0.71
C LEU A 89 16.29 -3.19 1.92
N PHE A 90 16.62 -3.66 3.12
CA PHE A 90 16.30 -3.04 4.40
C PHE A 90 17.52 -3.15 5.33
N PRO A 91 18.48 -2.21 5.25
CA PRO A 91 19.72 -2.25 6.03
C PRO A 91 19.54 -2.35 7.55
N GLY A 92 18.40 -1.88 8.05
CA GLY A 92 18.01 -1.99 9.45
C GLY A 92 17.29 -3.29 9.81
N HIS A 93 17.00 -4.20 8.88
CA HIS A 93 16.22 -5.40 9.17
C HIS A 93 16.82 -6.24 10.31
N GLY A 94 16.03 -6.51 11.35
CA GLY A 94 16.45 -7.24 12.56
C GLY A 94 17.31 -6.45 13.55
N ALA A 95 17.70 -5.19 13.29
CA ALA A 95 18.40 -4.37 14.27
C ALA A 95 17.48 -4.00 15.46
N PRO A 96 18.00 -3.75 16.66
CA PRO A 96 17.17 -3.26 17.77
C PRO A 96 16.59 -1.87 17.47
N TRP A 97 15.42 -1.57 18.04
CA TRP A 97 14.92 -0.19 18.12
C TRP A 97 15.58 0.48 19.32
N ILE A 98 16.16 1.67 19.11
CA ILE A 98 16.71 2.50 20.19
C ILE A 98 15.70 3.61 20.53
N PRO A 99 15.74 4.18 21.75
CA PRO A 99 14.77 5.20 22.16
C PRO A 99 14.62 6.36 21.16
N GLN A 100 15.72 6.81 20.57
CA GLN A 100 15.70 7.87 19.55
C GLN A 100 14.94 7.46 18.28
N HIS A 101 15.03 6.20 17.87
CA HIS A 101 14.25 5.70 16.73
C HIS A 101 12.77 5.59 17.07
N GLU A 102 12.43 5.24 18.32
CA GLU A 102 11.04 5.13 18.77
C GLU A 102 10.36 6.51 18.85
N GLU A 103 11.08 7.53 19.32
CA GLU A 103 10.64 8.93 19.32
C GLU A 103 10.44 9.47 17.89
N ASP A 104 11.43 9.33 17.00
CA ASP A 104 11.34 9.81 15.61
C ASP A 104 10.27 9.04 14.82
N LEU A 105 10.12 7.73 15.06
CA LEU A 105 9.03 6.93 14.50
C LEU A 105 7.65 7.49 14.88
N THR A 106 7.46 7.75 16.17
CA THR A 106 6.18 8.23 16.72
C THR A 106 5.87 9.64 16.20
N GLN A 107 6.86 10.53 16.24
CA GLN A 107 6.72 11.90 15.74
C GLN A 107 6.33 11.90 14.25
N ARG A 108 7.00 11.12 13.42
CA ARG A 108 6.72 11.02 11.98
C ARG A 108 5.33 10.45 11.70
N PHE A 109 4.96 9.41 12.44
CA PHE A 109 3.65 8.78 12.29
C PHE A 109 2.51 9.78 12.58
N HIS A 110 2.61 10.55 13.67
CA HIS A 110 1.63 11.59 14.00
C HIS A 110 1.73 12.83 13.11
N ALA A 111 2.89 13.08 12.50
CA ALA A 111 3.06 14.10 11.47
C ALA A 111 2.47 13.72 10.10
N GLY A 112 1.81 12.55 9.97
CA GLY A 112 1.18 12.13 8.73
C GLY A 112 2.09 11.36 7.77
N GLU A 113 3.32 11.05 8.16
CA GLU A 113 4.22 10.28 7.32
C GLU A 113 3.72 8.84 7.12
N THR A 114 3.76 8.33 5.89
CA THR A 114 3.28 6.97 5.61
C THR A 114 4.25 5.94 6.18
N ILE A 115 3.72 4.79 6.63
CA ILE A 115 4.53 3.68 7.13
C ILE A 115 5.56 3.20 6.09
N ALA A 116 5.25 3.26 4.80
CA ALA A 116 6.20 2.91 3.75
C ALA A 116 7.39 3.88 3.71
N ARG A 117 7.15 5.18 3.86
CA ARG A 117 8.21 6.20 3.86
C ARG A 117 9.05 6.16 5.15
N ILE A 118 8.39 5.93 6.29
CA ILE A 118 9.05 5.64 7.56
C ILE A 118 9.93 4.39 7.44
N ALA A 119 9.39 3.30 6.88
CA ALA A 119 10.11 2.05 6.68
C ALA A 119 11.36 2.24 5.81
N ALA A 120 11.24 2.93 4.67
CA ALA A 120 12.38 3.26 3.82
C ALA A 120 13.46 4.06 4.56
N ARG A 121 13.05 5.06 5.36
CA ARG A 121 13.97 5.92 6.12
C ARG A 121 14.77 5.14 7.16
N PHE A 122 14.12 4.23 7.89
CA PHE A 122 14.79 3.41 8.89
C PHE A 122 15.47 2.17 8.28
N GLY A 123 15.37 1.96 6.96
CA GLY A 123 15.80 0.73 6.31
C GLY A 123 15.13 -0.50 6.93
N ARG A 124 13.83 -0.41 7.24
CA ARG A 124 13.03 -1.45 7.90
C ARG A 124 11.92 -1.93 6.98
N THR A 125 11.38 -3.11 7.27
CA THR A 125 10.14 -3.54 6.61
C THR A 125 8.95 -2.75 7.16
N PRO A 126 7.92 -2.46 6.35
CA PRO A 126 6.68 -1.83 6.81
C PRO A 126 6.02 -2.56 7.98
N ASP A 127 6.18 -3.89 8.04
CA ASP A 127 5.60 -4.70 9.10
C ASP A 127 6.33 -4.53 10.45
N SER A 128 7.66 -4.38 10.41
CA SER A 128 8.46 -4.03 11.60
C SER A 128 8.03 -2.69 12.19
N VAL A 129 7.77 -1.70 11.32
CA VAL A 129 7.27 -0.38 11.73
C VAL A 129 5.88 -0.48 12.36
N ARG A 130 4.93 -1.21 11.77
CA ARG A 130 3.58 -1.41 12.37
C ARG A 130 3.65 -2.11 13.72
N THR A 131 4.51 -3.12 13.83
CA THR A 131 4.70 -3.87 15.07
C THR A 131 5.21 -2.95 16.17
N LYS A 132 6.25 -2.17 15.87
CA LYS A 132 6.82 -1.22 16.83
C LYS A 132 5.81 -0.13 17.23
N LEU A 133 5.06 0.44 16.28
CA LEU A 133 4.02 1.42 16.61
C LEU A 133 2.96 0.86 17.56
N ARG A 134 2.56 -0.41 17.39
CA ARG A 134 1.63 -1.08 18.32
C ARG A 134 2.23 -1.29 19.71
N GLU A 135 3.50 -1.68 19.79
CA GLU A 135 4.21 -1.83 21.06
C GLU A 135 4.28 -0.50 21.83
N LEU A 136 4.45 0.61 21.11
CA LEU A 136 4.47 1.96 21.65
C LEU A 136 3.06 2.54 21.92
N GLY A 137 2.00 1.77 21.63
CA GLY A 137 0.61 2.19 21.84
C GLY A 137 0.01 3.03 20.70
N HIS A 138 0.76 3.31 19.64
CA HIS A 138 0.32 4.09 18.47
C HIS A 138 -0.27 3.21 17.36
N ASP A 139 -1.31 2.44 17.68
CA ASP A 139 -1.88 1.45 16.76
C ASP A 139 -2.48 2.10 15.49
N PRO A 140 -1.92 1.86 14.29
CA PRO A 140 -2.43 2.39 13.03
C PRO A 140 -3.78 1.81 12.60
N ARG A 141 -4.41 0.94 13.39
CA ARG A 141 -5.78 0.46 13.18
C ARG A 141 -6.81 1.19 14.03
N ARG A 142 -6.37 2.00 15.01
CA ARG A 142 -7.27 2.73 15.91
C ARG A 142 -7.48 4.15 15.40
N PRO A 143 -8.72 4.58 15.12
CA PRO A 143 -9.01 5.92 14.57
C PRO A 143 -8.43 7.07 15.40
N GLY A 144 -8.42 6.95 16.73
CA GLY A 144 -7.91 7.99 17.62
C GLY A 144 -6.39 8.15 17.65
N HIS A 145 -5.63 7.27 17.01
CA HIS A 145 -4.16 7.32 16.95
C HIS A 145 -3.68 7.75 15.57
N CYS A 146 -4.60 8.20 14.75
CA CYS A 146 -4.36 8.56 13.37
C CYS A 146 -4.16 10.05 13.22
N PRO A 147 -3.18 10.48 12.39
CA PRO A 147 -3.21 11.83 11.86
C PRO A 147 -4.57 12.08 11.15
N PRO A 148 -5.01 13.33 11.04
CA PRO A 148 -6.32 13.69 10.47
C PRO A 148 -6.56 13.13 9.06
N ASP A 149 -5.50 12.83 8.32
CA ASP A 149 -5.57 12.16 7.01
C ASP A 149 -5.68 10.61 7.08
N GLY A 150 -5.89 10.01 8.26
CA GLY A 150 -6.07 8.55 8.51
C GLY A 150 -4.88 7.85 9.19
N CYS A 151 -4.89 6.53 9.39
CA CYS A 151 -3.70 5.71 9.76
C CYS A 151 -3.32 4.65 8.73
N LEU A 152 -4.24 4.25 7.87
CA LEU A 152 -4.15 2.97 7.18
C LEU A 152 -3.02 2.98 6.14
N SER A 153 -2.01 2.14 6.36
CA SER A 153 -0.82 2.02 5.51
C SER A 153 -0.68 0.59 4.99
N TRP A 154 -1.66 0.16 4.22
CA TRP A 154 -1.35 -0.53 2.97
C TRP A 154 -1.77 0.33 1.76
N SER A 155 -2.53 1.39 2.00
CA SER A 155 -3.27 2.16 1.02
C SER A 155 -3.83 3.38 1.74
N ARG A 156 -3.54 4.61 1.31
CA ARG A 156 -4.47 5.74 1.53
C ARG A 156 -4.81 6.27 0.14
N TYR A 157 -6.05 6.25 -0.35
CA TYR A 157 -7.22 6.95 0.19
C TYR A 157 -6.83 8.36 0.64
N ALA A 158 -6.67 9.23 -0.35
CA ALA A 158 -6.54 10.66 -0.14
C ALA A 158 -7.71 11.17 0.72
N SER A 159 -7.39 12.09 1.64
CA SER A 159 -8.42 12.93 2.24
C SER A 159 -9.13 13.72 1.13
N PRO A 160 -10.44 13.98 1.25
CA PRO A 160 -11.18 14.85 0.32
C PRO A 160 -10.54 16.25 0.15
N SER A 161 -9.63 16.64 1.04
CA SER A 161 -8.87 17.88 1.02
C SER A 161 -7.65 17.89 0.07
N LEU A 162 -7.20 16.75 -0.46
CA LEU A 162 -6.06 16.67 -1.39
C LEU A 162 -6.46 16.43 -2.86
N VAL A 163 -7.72 16.09 -3.12
CA VAL A 163 -8.32 16.11 -4.47
C VAL A 163 -9.20 17.34 -4.50
N GLY A 164 -8.73 18.38 -5.20
CA GLY A 164 -9.31 19.73 -5.18
C GLY A 164 -10.83 19.74 -5.06
N ALA A 165 -11.32 20.50 -4.07
CA ALA A 165 -12.70 20.93 -4.02
C ALA A 165 -13.10 21.44 -5.40
N THR A 166 -13.95 20.70 -6.10
CA THR A 166 -14.77 21.32 -7.13
C THR A 166 -15.67 22.33 -6.43
N PRO A 167 -15.75 23.59 -6.91
CA PRO A 167 -16.68 24.54 -6.35
C PRO A 167 -18.07 23.95 -6.49
N GLN A 168 -18.78 23.84 -5.36
CA GLN A 168 -20.21 23.58 -5.35
C GLN A 168 -20.86 24.62 -6.27
N PRO A 169 -21.58 24.22 -7.34
CA PRO A 169 -22.36 25.20 -8.07
C PRO A 169 -23.33 25.81 -7.07
N ALA A 170 -23.23 27.12 -6.90
CA ALA A 170 -24.17 27.88 -6.11
C ALA A 170 -25.57 27.47 -6.55
N THR A 171 -26.33 26.92 -5.61
CA THR A 171 -27.77 26.82 -5.70
C THR A 171 -28.31 28.23 -5.91
N GLY A 172 -28.49 28.61 -7.17
CA GLY A 172 -29.30 29.75 -7.56
C GLY A 172 -30.75 29.38 -7.36
N GLY A 173 -31.25 29.61 -6.14
CA GLY A 173 -32.66 29.79 -5.88
C GLY A 173 -33.02 31.27 -6.07
N ASP A 174 -34.20 31.46 -6.66
CA ASP A 174 -35.07 32.64 -6.66
C ASP A 174 -34.73 33.84 -7.57
N ALA A 175 -35.35 33.83 -8.76
CA ALA A 175 -36.45 34.76 -9.09
C ALA A 175 -37.34 34.19 -10.21
#